data_AF-A0A7S7AKH4-F1
#
_entry.id   AF-A0A7S7AKH4-F1
#
_cell.length_a   1.000
_cell.length_b   1.000
_cell.length_c   1.000
_cell.angle_alpha   90.00
_cell.angle_beta   90.00
_cell.angle_gamma   90.00
#
_symmetry.space_group_name_H-M   'P 1'
#
loop_
_entity.id
_entity.type
_entity.pdbx_description
1 polymer ?
#
loop_
_entity_poly.entity_id
_entity_poly.type
_entity_poly.pdbx_seq_one_letter_code
_entity_poly.pdbx_strand_id
1 'polypeptide(L)'
;MNGISTFLQLNSALITGLLGLFGALAGVIITNYYNSKNSDKKINFDLMDKDRERKFNLRKEIYLEAVDSIVDFEAMLGAVATAPSLDEFNDFHREQTKKLKKLELISDMDISIKVADLSAHFRYLINYILTAKEPIFKIERELDELMEKIRVC
;
A
#
# COMPACT_ATOMS: atom_id res chain seq x y z
N MET A 1 14.53 -27.75 -81.18
CA MET A 1 14.61 -28.33 -79.82
C MET A 1 14.71 -27.29 -78.70
N ASN A 2 14.49 -25.98 -78.96
CA ASN A 2 14.67 -24.93 -77.92
C ASN A 2 13.37 -24.50 -77.21
N GLY A 3 12.19 -24.93 -77.66
CA GLY A 3 10.92 -24.53 -77.04
C GLY A 3 10.57 -25.30 -75.76
N ILE A 4 10.92 -26.59 -75.72
CA ILE A 4 10.59 -27.49 -74.60
C ILE A 4 11.50 -27.21 -73.39
N SER A 5 12.77 -26.88 -73.61
CA SER A 5 13.73 -26.52 -72.54
C SER A 5 13.35 -25.21 -71.85
N THR A 6 12.91 -24.20 -72.60
CA THR A 6 12.53 -22.89 -72.06
C THR A 6 11.20 -22.97 -71.30
N PHE A 7 10.26 -23.79 -71.76
CA PHE A 7 9.00 -24.04 -71.05
C PHE A 7 9.23 -24.77 -69.71
N LEU A 8 10.09 -25.78 -69.68
CA LEU A 8 10.46 -26.46 -68.43
C LEU A 8 11.20 -25.53 -67.45
N GLN A 9 12.11 -24.69 -67.94
CA GLN A 9 12.79 -23.68 -67.11
C GLN A 9 11.82 -22.64 -66.53
N LEU A 10 10.88 -22.12 -67.33
CA LEU A 10 9.90 -21.14 -66.89
C LEU A 10 8.98 -21.69 -65.78
N ASN A 11 8.53 -22.94 -65.94
CA ASN A 11 7.71 -23.61 -64.93
C ASN A 11 8.50 -23.90 -63.64
N SER A 12 9.78 -24.29 -63.76
CA SER A 12 10.62 -24.53 -62.59
C SER A 12 10.89 -23.26 -61.79
N ALA A 13 11.12 -22.12 -62.46
CA ALA A 13 11.33 -20.81 -61.83
C ALA A 13 10.06 -20.29 -61.14
N LEU A 14 8.87 -20.52 -61.71
CA LEU A 14 7.59 -20.16 -61.09
C LEU A 14 7.33 -20.99 -59.83
N ILE A 15 7.61 -22.30 -59.87
CA ILE A 15 7.45 -23.18 -58.71
C ILE A 15 8.42 -22.81 -57.60
N THR A 16 9.70 -22.54 -57.91
CA THR A 16 10.68 -22.12 -56.90
C THR A 16 10.38 -20.73 -56.34
N GLY A 17 9.88 -19.79 -57.16
CA GLY A 17 9.41 -18.48 -56.71
C GLY A 17 8.21 -18.57 -55.77
N LEU A 18 7.23 -19.43 -56.09
CA LEU A 18 6.08 -19.69 -55.23
C LEU A 18 6.51 -20.34 -53.91
N LEU A 19 7.37 -21.37 -53.95
CA LEU A 19 7.90 -22.00 -52.75
C LEU A 19 8.71 -21.03 -51.88
N GLY A 20 9.48 -20.12 -52.50
CA GLY A 20 10.19 -19.06 -51.79
C GLY A 20 9.24 -18.08 -51.09
N LEU A 21 8.15 -17.67 -51.75
CA LEU A 21 7.12 -16.82 -51.17
C LEU A 21 6.39 -17.49 -50.00
N PHE A 22 5.98 -18.75 -50.16
CA PHE A 22 5.32 -19.51 -49.08
C PHE A 22 6.28 -19.78 -47.92
N GLY A 23 7.55 -20.07 -48.21
CA GLY A 23 8.58 -20.25 -47.18
C GLY A 23 8.84 -18.97 -46.39
N ALA A 24 8.95 -17.83 -47.07
CA ALA A 24 9.11 -16.53 -46.42
C ALA A 24 7.88 -16.17 -45.56
N LEU A 25 6.67 -16.38 -46.08
CA LEU A 25 5.42 -16.11 -45.36
C LEU A 25 5.29 -17.01 -44.12
N ALA A 26 5.59 -18.30 -44.25
CA ALA A 26 5.61 -19.24 -43.13
C ALA A 26 6.63 -18.82 -42.06
N GLY A 27 7.83 -18.40 -42.48
CA GLY A 27 8.87 -17.89 -41.57
C GLY A 27 8.41 -16.66 -40.78
N VAL A 28 7.76 -15.70 -41.44
CA VAL A 28 7.20 -14.50 -40.78
C VAL A 28 6.09 -14.86 -39.81
N ILE A 29 5.17 -15.76 -40.19
CA ILE A 29 4.07 -16.22 -39.32
C ILE A 29 4.62 -16.89 -38.06
N ILE A 30 5.58 -17.81 -38.23
CA ILE A 30 6.22 -18.51 -37.11
C ILE A 30 6.91 -17.50 -36.19
N THR A 31 7.73 -16.61 -36.77
CA THR A 31 8.49 -15.61 -36.00
C THR A 31 7.56 -14.68 -35.23
N ASN A 32 6.49 -14.17 -35.86
CA ASN A 32 5.50 -13.32 -35.21
C ASN A 32 4.73 -14.05 -34.10
N TYR A 33 4.38 -15.32 -34.32
CA TYR A 33 3.72 -16.14 -33.31
C TYR A 33 4.59 -16.31 -32.06
N TYR A 34 5.87 -16.66 -32.23
CA TYR A 34 6.80 -16.80 -31.10
C TYR A 34 7.10 -15.47 -30.42
N ASN A 35 7.26 -14.38 -31.18
CA ASN A 35 7.47 -13.05 -30.63
C ASN A 35 6.28 -12.56 -29.80
N SER A 36 5.05 -12.74 -30.31
CA SER A 36 3.82 -12.40 -29.58
C SER A 36 3.73 -13.18 -28.27
N LYS A 37 3.90 -14.51 -28.34
CA LYS A 37 3.83 -15.40 -27.18
C LYS A 37 4.87 -15.06 -26.12
N ASN A 38 6.07 -14.66 -26.53
CA ASN A 38 7.14 -14.28 -25.60
C ASN A 38 6.92 -12.88 -25.01
N SER A 39 6.35 -11.96 -25.80
CA SER A 39 5.97 -10.63 -25.35
C SER A 39 4.91 -10.69 -24.26
N ASP A 40 3.88 -11.51 -24.42
CA ASP A 40 2.80 -11.64 -23.43
C ASP A 40 3.31 -12.18 -22.09
N LYS A 41 4.23 -13.15 -22.13
CA LYS A 41 4.89 -13.67 -20.92
C LYS A 41 5.69 -12.59 -20.20
N LYS A 42 6.44 -11.78 -20.96
CA LYS A 42 7.25 -10.69 -20.40
C LYS A 42 6.38 -9.61 -19.78
N ILE A 43 5.29 -9.21 -20.46
CA ILE A 43 4.33 -8.23 -19.93
C ILE A 43 3.71 -8.73 -18.63
N ASN A 44 3.27 -9.98 -18.58
CA ASN A 44 2.69 -10.54 -17.36
C ASN A 44 3.70 -10.58 -16.20
N PHE A 45 4.96 -10.94 -16.48
CA PHE A 45 6.02 -10.89 -15.49
C PHE A 45 6.26 -9.45 -14.98
N ASP A 46 6.41 -8.48 -15.88
CA ASP A 46 6.62 -7.07 -15.53
C ASP A 46 5.43 -6.50 -14.73
N LEU A 47 4.20 -6.91 -15.04
CA LEU A 47 3.00 -6.52 -14.28
C LEU A 47 3.03 -7.11 -12.86
N MET A 48 3.42 -8.38 -12.71
CA MET A 48 3.53 -9.02 -11.40
C MET A 48 4.63 -8.41 -10.54
N ASP A 49 5.78 -8.08 -11.14
CA ASP A 49 6.89 -7.43 -10.43
C ASP A 49 6.53 -6.01 -10.02
N LYS A 50 5.86 -5.23 -10.88
CA LYS A 50 5.35 -3.90 -10.53
C LYS A 50 4.31 -3.94 -9.42
N ASP A 51 3.40 -4.91 -9.42
CA ASP A 51 2.42 -5.06 -8.33
C ASP A 51 3.10 -5.41 -7.00
N ARG A 52 4.11 -6.27 -7.04
CA ARG A 52 4.93 -6.61 -5.87
C ARG A 52 5.70 -5.39 -5.36
N GLU A 53 6.35 -4.65 -6.24
CA GLU A 53 7.09 -3.43 -5.90
C GLU A 53 6.16 -2.37 -5.29
N ARG A 54 4.97 -2.17 -5.88
CA ARG A 54 3.96 -1.26 -5.35
C ARG A 54 3.52 -1.66 -3.95
N LYS A 55 3.24 -2.95 -3.72
CA LYS A 55 2.86 -3.47 -2.39
C LYS A 55 4.00 -3.31 -1.37
N PHE A 56 5.24 -3.53 -1.79
CA PHE A 56 6.41 -3.33 -0.94
C PHE A 56 6.59 -1.86 -0.55
N ASN A 57 6.47 -0.95 -1.51
CA ASN A 57 6.54 0.49 -1.26
C ASN A 57 5.40 0.98 -0.35
N LEU A 58 4.18 0.50 -0.59
CA LEU A 58 3.02 0.81 0.24
C LEU A 58 3.21 0.31 1.68
N ARG A 59 3.72 -0.92 1.84
CA ARG A 59 4.11 -1.46 3.15
C ARG A 59 5.11 -0.53 3.81
N LYS A 60 6.20 -0.16 3.13
CA LYS A 60 7.25 0.71 3.67
C LYS A 60 6.71 2.06 4.16
N GLU A 61 5.88 2.72 3.36
CA GLU A 61 5.24 3.99 3.73
C GLU A 61 4.40 3.83 5.00
N ILE A 62 3.58 2.79 5.07
CA ILE A 62 2.70 2.52 6.21
C ILE A 62 3.49 2.09 7.46
N TYR A 63 4.57 1.35 7.31
CA TYR A 63 5.48 1.01 8.42
C TYR A 63 6.11 2.27 9.02
N LEU A 64 6.58 3.20 8.19
CA LEU A 64 7.16 4.46 8.65
C LEU A 64 6.10 5.33 9.34
N GLU A 65 4.93 5.51 8.74
CA GLU A 65 3.81 6.23 9.36
C GLU A 65 3.42 5.63 10.73
N ALA A 66 3.44 4.31 10.86
CA ALA A 66 3.10 3.64 12.10
C ALA A 66 4.18 3.81 13.17
N VAL A 67 5.46 3.85 12.80
CA VAL A 67 6.55 4.18 13.74
C VAL A 67 6.36 5.60 14.26
N ASP A 68 6.10 6.57 13.39
CA ASP A 68 5.82 7.95 13.78
C ASP A 68 4.60 8.00 14.72
N SER A 69 3.57 7.19 14.44
CA SER A 69 2.37 7.11 15.30
C SER A 69 2.67 6.56 16.69
N ILE A 70 3.60 5.63 16.83
CA ILE A 70 4.01 5.08 18.14
C ILE A 70 4.74 6.16 18.94
N VAL A 71 5.65 6.90 18.30
CA VAL A 71 6.35 8.03 18.93
C VAL A 71 5.35 9.11 19.35
N ASP A 72 4.37 9.40 18.49
CA ASP A 72 3.27 10.32 18.79
C ASP A 72 2.41 9.82 19.96
N PHE A 73 2.18 8.52 20.08
CA PHE A 73 1.48 7.92 21.23
C PHE A 73 2.27 8.09 22.54
N GLU A 74 3.59 7.94 22.51
CA GLU A 74 4.43 8.17 23.69
C GLU A 74 4.41 9.65 24.10
N ALA A 75 4.53 10.56 23.13
CA ALA A 75 4.39 11.99 23.36
C ALA A 75 3.00 12.33 23.91
N MET A 76 1.96 11.67 23.38
CA MET A 76 0.59 11.82 23.82
C MET A 76 0.39 11.36 25.25
N LEU A 77 0.97 10.24 25.69
CA LEU A 77 0.89 9.81 27.09
C LEU A 77 1.47 10.86 28.04
N GLY A 78 2.55 11.54 27.63
CA GLY A 78 3.07 12.71 28.33
C GLY A 78 2.10 13.90 28.27
N ALA A 79 1.45 14.12 27.13
CA ALA A 79 0.51 15.21 26.92
C ALA A 79 -0.88 14.98 27.50
N VAL A 80 -1.34 13.75 27.82
CA VAL A 80 -2.58 13.49 28.59
C VAL A 80 -2.49 14.26 29.92
N ALA A 81 -1.28 14.39 30.46
CA ALA A 81 -1.03 15.16 31.67
C ALA A 81 -1.27 16.67 31.50
N THR A 82 -1.25 17.19 30.27
CA THR A 82 -1.29 18.64 29.97
C THR A 82 -2.28 19.02 28.86
N ALA A 83 -3.14 18.10 28.41
CA ALA A 83 -4.02 18.34 27.27
C ALA A 83 -5.02 19.46 27.59
N PRO A 84 -5.12 20.50 26.72
CA PRO A 84 -5.95 21.66 26.99
C PRO A 84 -7.46 21.35 26.92
N SER A 85 -7.86 20.29 26.20
CA SER A 85 -9.24 19.78 26.20
C SER A 85 -9.32 18.27 25.92
N LEU A 86 -10.41 17.64 26.38
CA LEU A 86 -10.68 16.23 26.15
C LEU A 86 -11.03 15.93 24.67
N ASP A 87 -11.57 16.90 23.94
CA ASP A 87 -11.99 16.75 22.54
C ASP A 87 -10.79 16.71 21.59
N GLU A 88 -9.84 17.64 21.73
CA GLU A 88 -8.59 17.63 20.96
C GLU A 88 -7.79 16.35 21.23
N PHE A 89 -7.81 15.90 22.49
CA PHE A 89 -7.21 14.63 22.88
C PHE A 89 -7.84 13.42 22.19
N ASN A 90 -9.18 13.37 22.12
CA ASN A 90 -9.92 12.29 21.46
C ASN A 90 -9.68 12.26 19.95
N ASP A 91 -9.63 13.42 19.30
CA ASP A 91 -9.36 13.52 17.86
C ASP A 91 -7.94 13.04 17.52
N PHE A 92 -6.94 13.47 18.30
CA PHE A 92 -5.56 13.01 18.16
C PHE A 92 -5.45 11.49 18.40
N HIS A 93 -6.05 10.98 19.48
CA HIS A 93 -6.10 9.55 19.78
C HIS A 93 -6.67 8.72 18.62
N ARG A 94 -7.76 9.22 18.01
CA ARG A 94 -8.43 8.57 16.88
C ARG A 94 -7.52 8.50 15.67
N GLU A 95 -6.79 9.58 15.37
CA GLU A 95 -5.87 9.63 14.23
C GLU A 95 -4.73 8.62 14.38
N GLN A 96 -4.08 8.60 15.54
CA GLN A 96 -2.96 7.69 15.78
C GLN A 96 -3.40 6.22 15.81
N THR A 97 -4.57 5.95 16.42
CA THR A 97 -5.17 4.61 16.38
C THR A 97 -5.44 4.14 14.95
N LYS A 98 -5.91 5.03 14.07
CA LYS A 98 -6.17 4.69 12.66
C LYS A 98 -4.90 4.27 11.93
N LYS A 99 -3.78 4.96 12.17
CA LYS A 99 -2.48 4.63 11.57
C LYS A 99 -1.98 3.26 12.04
N LEU A 100 -2.05 2.97 13.34
CA LEU A 100 -1.73 1.64 13.89
C LEU A 100 -2.65 0.53 13.32
N LYS A 101 -3.95 0.79 13.16
CA LYS A 101 -4.89 -0.20 12.60
C LYS A 101 -4.67 -0.46 11.11
N LYS A 102 -4.19 0.52 10.34
CA LYS A 102 -3.74 0.28 8.95
C LYS A 102 -2.53 -0.65 8.92
N LEU A 103 -1.58 -0.47 9.83
CA LEU A 103 -0.42 -1.36 9.94
C LEU A 103 -0.86 -2.79 10.26
N GLU A 104 -1.77 -2.97 11.21
CA GLU A 104 -2.34 -4.28 11.57
C GLU A 104 -2.95 -5.01 10.36
N LEU A 105 -3.63 -4.29 9.46
CA LEU A 105 -4.33 -4.87 8.30
C LEU A 105 -3.39 -5.31 7.16
N ILE A 106 -2.28 -4.60 6.97
CA ILE A 106 -1.43 -4.73 5.77
C ILE A 106 -0.17 -5.55 6.06
N SER A 107 0.17 -5.70 7.34
CA SER A 107 1.31 -6.47 7.82
C SER A 107 1.05 -7.98 7.80
N ASP A 108 2.14 -8.75 7.89
CA ASP A 108 2.05 -10.20 8.00
C ASP A 108 1.53 -10.59 9.40
N MET A 109 0.99 -11.80 9.54
CA MET A 109 0.22 -12.23 10.72
C MET A 109 0.96 -11.98 12.05
N ASP A 110 2.25 -12.26 12.12
CA ASP A 110 3.06 -12.07 13.34
C ASP A 110 3.16 -10.59 13.77
N ILE A 111 3.27 -9.67 12.80
CA ILE A 111 3.34 -8.23 13.07
C ILE A 111 1.96 -7.73 13.46
N SER A 112 0.92 -8.19 12.76
CA SER A 112 -0.47 -7.87 13.04
C SER A 112 -0.83 -8.17 14.51
N ILE A 113 -0.45 -9.35 15.01
CA ILE A 113 -0.65 -9.74 16.42
C ILE A 113 0.07 -8.79 17.38
N LYS A 114 1.35 -8.46 17.11
CA LYS A 114 2.13 -7.56 17.97
C LYS A 114 1.57 -6.14 18.00
N VAL A 115 1.09 -5.64 16.86
CA VAL A 115 0.47 -4.32 16.75
C VAL A 115 -0.86 -4.28 17.49
N ALA A 116 -1.66 -5.35 17.40
CA ALA A 116 -2.90 -5.47 18.15
C ALA A 116 -2.64 -5.44 19.66
N ASP A 117 -1.63 -6.18 20.13
CA ASP A 117 -1.23 -6.21 21.53
C ASP A 117 -0.73 -4.84 22.01
N LEU A 118 0.14 -4.18 21.24
CA LEU A 118 0.61 -2.81 21.53
C LEU A 118 -0.55 -1.81 21.60
N SER A 119 -1.49 -1.87 20.65
CA SER A 119 -2.67 -1.01 20.63
C SER A 119 -3.57 -1.24 21.85
N ALA A 120 -3.69 -2.49 22.32
CA ALA A 120 -4.43 -2.81 23.53
C ALA A 120 -3.76 -2.22 24.78
N HIS A 121 -2.44 -2.32 24.88
CA HIS A 121 -1.66 -1.73 25.98
C HIS A 121 -1.77 -0.20 26.01
N PHE A 122 -1.66 0.48 24.87
CA PHE A 122 -1.85 1.93 24.81
C PHE A 122 -3.25 2.34 25.28
N ARG A 123 -4.28 1.62 24.83
CA ARG A 123 -5.67 1.90 25.23
C ARG A 123 -5.87 1.70 26.73
N TYR A 124 -5.30 0.63 27.29
CA TYR A 124 -5.33 0.40 28.73
C TYR A 124 -4.66 1.55 29.50
N LEU A 125 -3.49 1.99 29.05
CA LEU A 125 -2.71 3.03 29.71
C LEU A 125 -3.41 4.40 29.64
N ILE A 126 -3.98 4.75 28.49
CA ILE A 126 -4.80 5.95 28.33
C ILE A 126 -6.01 5.93 29.26
N ASN A 127 -6.77 4.83 29.28
CA ASN A 127 -7.93 4.70 30.16
C ASN A 127 -7.52 4.81 31.64
N TYR A 128 -6.41 4.19 32.02
CA TYR A 128 -5.87 4.30 33.37
C TYR A 128 -5.55 5.74 33.74
N ILE A 129 -4.87 6.50 32.87
CA ILE A 129 -4.55 7.91 33.13
C ILE A 129 -5.83 8.75 33.21
N LEU A 130 -6.79 8.56 32.31
CA LEU A 130 -8.06 9.29 32.29
C LEU A 130 -8.85 9.07 33.58
N THR A 131 -9.00 7.81 34.01
CA THR A 131 -9.66 7.49 35.28
C THR A 131 -8.91 8.06 36.48
N ALA A 132 -7.58 8.03 36.48
CA ALA A 132 -6.79 8.63 37.56
C ALA A 132 -6.92 10.17 37.62
N LYS A 133 -7.16 10.83 36.47
CA LYS A 133 -7.31 12.28 36.36
C LYS A 133 -8.72 12.82 36.56
N GLU A 134 -9.76 11.99 36.42
CA GLU A 134 -11.15 12.37 36.64
C GLU A 134 -11.37 13.24 37.91
N PRO A 135 -10.82 12.91 39.10
CA PRO A 135 -11.00 13.75 40.29
C PRO A 135 -10.34 15.13 40.16
N ILE A 136 -9.21 15.23 39.44
CA ILE A 136 -8.50 16.51 39.23
C ILE A 136 -9.34 17.42 38.34
N PHE A 137 -9.85 16.91 37.22
CA PHE A 137 -10.69 17.68 36.31
C PHE A 137 -11.98 18.15 36.98
N LYS A 138 -12.54 17.35 37.89
CA LYS A 138 -13.71 17.76 38.67
C LYS A 138 -13.41 18.97 39.56
N ILE A 139 -12.27 18.97 40.25
CA ILE A 139 -11.84 20.06 41.11
C ILE A 139 -11.52 21.33 40.29
N GLU A 140 -10.82 21.19 39.16
CA GLU A 140 -10.53 22.32 38.27
C GLU A 140 -11.82 23.00 37.78
N ARG A 141 -12.83 22.22 37.37
CA ARG A 141 -14.11 22.77 36.94
C ARG A 141 -14.85 23.49 38.08
N GLU A 142 -14.84 22.93 39.29
CA GLU A 142 -15.43 23.58 40.47
C GLU A 142 -14.72 24.91 40.79
N LEU A 143 -13.39 24.97 40.60
CA LEU A 143 -12.60 26.19 40.79
C LEU A 143 -12.92 27.25 39.73
N ASP A 144 -13.05 26.88 38.47
CA ASP A 144 -13.40 27.81 37.38
C ASP A 144 -14.80 28.40 37.56
N GLU A 145 -15.78 27.59 37.93
CA GLU A 145 -17.15 28.05 38.23
C GLU A 145 -17.17 29.04 39.41
N LEU A 146 -16.31 28.84 40.42
CA LEU A 146 -16.15 29.76 41.54
C LEU A 146 -15.49 31.07 41.12
N MET A 147 -14.43 31.00 40.31
CA MET A 147 -13.72 32.17 39.80
C MET A 147 -14.63 33.04 38.92
N GLU A 148 -15.48 32.43 38.10
CA GLU A 148 -16.45 33.15 37.27
C GLU A 148 -17.51 33.87 38.13
N LYS A 149 -18.02 33.21 39.19
CA LYS A 149 -18.95 33.86 40.14
C LYS A 149 -18.32 35.06 40.84
N ILE A 150 -17.06 34.96 41.27
CA ILE A 150 -16.33 36.07 41.90
C ILE A 150 -16.14 37.23 40.92
N ARG A 151 -15.93 36.96 39.62
CA ARG A 151 -15.73 37.99 38.60
C ARG A 151 -16.99 38.78 38.25
N VAL A 152 -18.17 38.22 38.53
CA VAL A 152 -19.48 38.81 38.23
C VAL A 152 -20.05 39.59 39.44
N CYS A 153 -19.50 39.40 40.64
CA CYS A 153 -19.77 40.20 41.84
C CYS A 153 -18.89 41.46 41.90
#